data_AF-A0A496BC72-F1
#
_entry.id   AF-A0A496BC72-F1
#
_cell.length_a   1.000
_cell.length_b   1.000
_cell.length_c   1.000
_cell.angle_alpha   90.00
_cell.angle_beta   90.00
_cell.angle_gamma   90.00
#
_symmetry.space_group_name_H-M   'P 1'
#
loop_
_entity.id
_entity.type
_entity.pdbx_description
1 polymer ?
#
loop_
_entity_poly.entity_id
_entity_poly.type
_entity_poly.pdbx_seq_one_letter_code
_entity_poly.pdbx_strand_id
1 'polypeptide(L)' 'MVQVEVNVNPSETFDRALARFKKMCGKAGIVTEIKKRSFYEKPSEKRRRIEMKRQRKVKPRKMMGGPRHSSVRS' A
#
# COMPACT_ATOMS: atom_id res chain seq x y z
N MET A 1 6.18 15.37 9.09
CA MET A 1 5.00 14.62 9.59
C MET A 1 3.95 14.74 8.49
N VAL A 2 3.28 13.65 8.10
CA VAL A 2 2.39 13.67 6.92
C VAL A 2 0.99 14.07 7.40
N GLN A 3 0.41 15.11 6.81
CA GLN A 3 -0.93 15.62 7.13
C GLN A 3 -1.88 15.31 5.98
N VAL A 4 -3.10 14.88 6.30
CA VAL A 4 -4.17 14.61 5.33
C VAL A 4 -5.39 15.40 5.75
N GLU A 5 -5.91 16.19 4.83
CA GLU A 5 -7.10 17.03 5.01
C GLU A 5 -8.09 16.73 3.88
N VAL A 6 -9.38 16.71 4.21
CA VAL A 6 -10.47 16.51 3.24
C VAL A 6 -11.55 17.52 3.55
N ASN A 7 -11.78 18.43 2.59
CA ASN A 7 -12.90 19.36 2.66
C ASN A 7 -14.21 18.60 2.38
N VAL A 8 -15.19 18.79 3.24
CA VAL A 8 -16.51 18.19 3.12
C VAL A 8 -17.47 19.24 2.61
N ASN A 9 -18.13 18.93 1.49
CA ASN A 9 -19.19 19.79 0.96
C ASN A 9 -20.52 19.46 1.67
N PRO A 10 -21.40 20.45 1.91
CA PRO A 10 -22.67 20.23 2.60
C PRO A 10 -23.65 19.32 1.85
N SER A 11 -23.44 19.11 0.54
CA SER A 11 -24.24 18.22 -0.30
C SER A 11 -23.79 16.76 -0.28
N GLU A 12 -22.72 16.42 0.46
CA GLU A 12 -22.17 15.07 0.48
C GLU A 12 -22.50 14.34 1.77
N THR A 13 -22.81 13.04 1.65
CA THR A 13 -23.01 12.18 2.82
C THR A 13 -21.69 11.94 3.55
N PHE A 14 -21.75 11.93 4.89
CA PHE A 14 -20.60 11.72 5.76
C PHE A 14 -19.76 10.49 5.37
N ASP A 15 -20.41 9.38 5.02
CA ASP A 15 -19.73 8.14 4.63
C ASP A 15 -18.86 8.29 3.37
N ARG A 16 -19.29 9.12 2.42
CA ARG A 16 -18.51 9.40 1.20
C ARG A 16 -17.27 10.25 1.54
N ALA A 17 -17.42 11.26 2.39
CA ALA A 17 -16.30 12.05 2.88
C ALA A 17 -15.28 11.18 3.64
N LEU A 18 -15.76 10.29 4.51
CA LEU A 18 -14.94 9.34 5.26
C LEU A 18 -14.21 8.35 4.35
N ALA A 19 -14.87 7.85 3.30
CA ALA A 19 -14.26 6.97 2.32
C ALA A 19 -13.11 7.66 1.57
N ARG A 20 -13.29 8.93 1.18
CA ARG A 20 -12.22 9.73 0.57
C ARG A 20 -11.06 9.97 1.52
N PHE A 21 -11.34 10.29 2.78
CA PHE A 21 -10.31 10.46 3.80
C PHE A 21 -9.48 9.17 3.99
N LYS A 22 -10.14 8.01 4.13
CA LYS A 22 -9.45 6.70 4.22
C LYS A 22 -8.57 6.45 3.00
N LYS A 23 -9.06 6.78 1.80
CA LYS A 23 -8.29 6.66 0.54
C LYS A 23 -7.08 7.60 0.52
N MET A 24 -7.24 8.84 0.98
CA MET A 24 -6.16 9.83 1.08
C MET A 24 -5.09 9.40 2.09
N CYS A 25 -5.48 8.89 3.26
CA CYS A 25 -4.57 8.31 4.25
C CYS A 25 -3.76 7.13 3.70
N GLY A 26 -4.41 6.26 2.91
CA GLY A 26 -3.74 5.17 2.20
C GLY A 26 -2.73 5.68 1.17
N LYS A 27 -3.12 6.68 0.34
CA LYS A 27 -2.25 7.27 -0.70
C LYS A 27 -1.08 8.04 -0.10
N ALA A 28 -1.31 8.77 0.98
CA ALA A 28 -0.28 9.49 1.73
C ALA A 28 0.71 8.55 2.43
N GLY A 29 0.39 7.25 2.54
CA GLY A 29 1.28 6.26 3.13
C GLY A 29 1.48 6.44 4.63
N ILE A 30 0.56 7.14 5.32
CA ILE A 30 0.66 7.46 6.76
C ILE A 30 0.94 6.19 7.58
N VAL A 31 0.17 5.12 7.34
CA VAL A 31 0.34 3.84 8.03
C VAL A 31 1.72 3.22 7.78
N THR A 32 2.26 3.39 6.56
CA THR A 32 3.58 2.87 6.20
C THR A 32 4.70 3.70 6.83
N GLU A 33 4.49 5.01 6.93
CA GLU A 33 5.42 5.95 7.57
C GLU A 33 5.52 5.67 9.08
N ILE A 34 4.37 5.49 9.75
CA ILE A 34 4.31 5.12 11.18
C ILE A 34 5.09 3.82 11.43
N LYS A 35 4.82 2.78 10.63
CA LYS A 35 5.51 1.47 10.75
C LYS A 35 7.02 1.53 10.49
N LYS A 36 7.50 2.48 9.67
CA LYS A 36 8.94 2.66 9.42
C LYS A 36 9.62 3.41 10.56
N ARG A 37 8.88 4.26 11.29
CA ARG A 37 9.40 5.11 12.36
C ARG A 37 9.24 4.49 13.75
N SER A 38 8.40 3.46 13.89
CA SER A 38 8.15 2.80 15.17
C SER A 38 9.37 2.07 15.75
N PHE A 39 10.35 1.71 14.93
CA PHE A 39 11.58 1.06 15.37
C PHE A 39 12.78 1.60 14.60
N TYR A 40 13.94 1.64 15.24
CA TYR A 40 15.19 1.97 14.57
C TYR A 40 15.55 0.87 13.57
N GLU A 41 15.60 1.21 12.30
CA GLU A 41 16.11 0.34 11.25
C GLU A 41 17.56 0.70 10.95
N LYS A 42 18.48 -0.24 11.14
CA LYS A 42 19.90 -0.07 10.81
C LYS A 42 20.04 0.38 9.33
N PRO A 43 20.95 1.31 9.00
CA PRO A 43 21.08 1.83 7.64
C PRO A 43 21.33 0.76 6.56
N SER A 44 21.99 -0.35 6.90
CA SER A 44 22.17 -1.49 5.97
C SER A 44 20.85 -2.16 5.60
N GLU A 45 20.01 -2.44 6.59
CA GLU A 45 18.70 -3.06 6.41
C GLU A 45 17.75 -2.16 5.63
N LYS A 46 17.81 -0.84 5.90
CA LYS A 46 17.07 0.16 5.14
C LYS A 46 17.44 0.13 3.66
N ARG A 47 18.74 0.09 3.32
CA ARG A 47 19.24 -0.01 1.94
C ARG A 47 18.77 -1.31 1.28
N ARG A 48 18.91 -2.45 1.97
CA ARG A 48 18.48 -3.77 1.51
C ARG A 48 16.97 -3.81 1.23
N ARG A 49 16.16 -3.24 2.13
CA ARG A 49 14.69 -3.15 2.00
C ARG A 49 14.28 -2.31 0.80
N ILE A 50 14.97 -1.21 0.51
CA ILE A 50 14.71 -0.35 -0.65
C ILE A 50 15.02 -1.09 -1.95
N GLU A 51 16.16 -1.77 -2.02
CA GLU A 51 16.60 -2.52 -3.19
C GLU A 51 15.65 -3.68 -3.52
N MET A 52 15.26 -4.49 -2.52
CA MET A 52 14.25 -5.54 -2.70
C MET A 52 12.91 -5.00 -3.20
N LYS A 53 12.48 -3.82 -2.71
CA LYS A 53 11.25 -3.17 -3.19
C LYS A 53 11.37 -2.71 -4.65
N ARG A 54 12.54 -2.20 -5.06
CA ARG A 54 12.81 -1.80 -6.44
C ARG A 54 12.77 -3.01 -7.37
N GLN A 55 13.44 -4.10 -7.01
CA GLN A 55 13.44 -5.34 -7.79
C GLN A 55 12.03 -5.94 -7.94
N ARG A 56 11.21 -5.91 -6.88
CA ARG A 56 9.81 -6.37 -6.95
C ARG A 56 8.92 -5.50 -7.85
N LYS A 57 9.21 -4.21 -8.00
CA LYS A 57 8.46 -3.30 -8.90
C LYS A 57 8.88 -3.44 -10.36
N VAL A 58 10.16 -3.72 -10.61
CA VAL A 58 10.73 -3.84 -11.96
C VAL A 58 10.41 -5.19 -12.60
N LYS A 59 10.30 -6.27 -11.80
CA LYS A 59 9.85 -7.56 -12.32
C LYS A 59 8.40 -7.42 -12.80
N PRO A 60 8.12 -7.55 -14.12
CA PRO A 60 6.74 -7.63 -14.57
C PRO A 60 6.08 -8.82 -13.86
N ARG A 61 4.78 -8.72 -13.62
CA ARG A 61 3.92 -9.72 -12.99
C ARG A 61 3.83 -11.06 -13.76
N LYS A 62 4.82 -11.39 -14.60
CA LYS A 62 4.99 -12.72 -15.16
C LYS A 62 5.35 -13.66 -14.00
N MET A 63 4.56 -14.72 -13.87
CA MET A 63 4.75 -15.84 -12.92
C MET A 63 4.18 -15.65 -11.50
N MET A 64 2.87 -15.49 -11.39
CA MET A 64 2.11 -16.05 -10.26
C MET A 64 0.73 -16.60 -10.68
N GLY A 65 0.59 -17.00 -11.94
CA GLY A 65 -0.42 -17.97 -12.37
C GLY A 65 0.29 -19.32 -12.51
N GLY A 66 0.33 -20.11 -11.45
CA GLY A 66 0.66 -21.53 -11.58
C GLY A 66 -0.41 -22.24 -12.43
N PRO A 67 -0.11 -23.41 -13.02
CA PRO A 67 -1.08 -24.12 -13.86
C PRO A 67 -2.37 -24.33 -13.07
N ARG A 68 -3.51 -23.87 -13.61
CA ARG A 68 -4.81 -24.34 -13.14
C ARG A 68 -4.84 -25.83 -13.47
N HIS A 69 -4.58 -26.70 -12.50
CA HIS A 69 -4.88 -28.11 -12.63
C HIS A 69 -6.41 -28.21 -12.79
N SER A 70 -6.88 -28.23 -14.03
CA SER A 70 -8.22 -28.71 -14.36
C SER A 70 -8.18 -30.21 -14.16
N SER A 71 -8.36 -30.66 -12.91
CA SER A 71 -8.85 -32.01 -12.69
C SER A 71 -10.24 -32.04 -13.33
N VAL A 72 -10.30 -32.56 -14.55
CA VAL A 72 -11.51 -33.14 -15.12
C VAL A 72 -12.02 -34.10 -14.05
N ARG A 73 -13.04 -33.69 -13.30
CA ARG A 73 -13.84 -34.61 -12.50
C ARG A 73 -14.86 -35.18 -13.46
N SER A 74 -14.83 -36.50 -13.52
CA SER A 74 -15.71 -37.41 -14.23
C SER A 74 -17.18 -37.02 -14.18
#